data_AF-A0AAC9FFL9-F1
#
_entry.id   AF-A0AAC9FFL9-F1
#
_cell.length_a   1.000
_cell.length_b   1.000
_cell.length_c   1.000
_cell.angle_alpha   90.00
_cell.angle_beta   90.00
_cell.angle_gamma   90.00
#
_symmetry.space_group_name_H-M   'P 1'
#
loop_
_entity.id
_entity.type
_entity.pdbx_description
1 polymer ?
#
loop_
_entity_poly.entity_id
_entity_poly.type
_entity_poly.pdbx_seq_one_letter_code
_entity_poly.pdbx_strand_id
1 'polypeptide(L)'
;MAKEKLVRVIGPGIYGVATAENPTGEVPLGTEFSMSGDIPVGWQGRVAIVGAEPAEGAELIVNDDDDSDVGRARREVIAKAQEHIDGLKADHATAITALTARAETAETALATANEHIDGLKAQIVELLKGKEPSTDPATADEIKAAVDLLDAKNGEHWTKAGLPAVEVVAEITGKVVTREAIEAAAPDAKRPTE
;
A
#
# COMPACT_ATOMS: atom_id res chain seq x y z
N MET A 1 54.39 30.90 0.35
CA MET A 1 53.37 31.57 1.18
C MET A 1 52.45 30.49 1.72
N ALA A 2 52.31 30.36 3.05
CA ALA A 2 51.38 29.39 3.62
C ALA A 2 49.94 29.86 3.32
N LYS A 3 49.08 28.98 2.80
CA LYS A 3 47.67 29.30 2.57
C LYS A 3 46.98 29.43 3.94
N GLU A 4 46.33 30.56 4.19
CA GLU A 4 45.42 30.70 5.33
C GLU A 4 44.26 29.71 5.18
N LYS A 5 43.91 29.04 6.28
CA LYS A 5 42.79 28.11 6.36
C LYS A 5 41.79 28.65 7.37
N LEU A 6 40.50 28.59 7.05
CA LEU A 6 39.44 28.87 8.01
C LEU A 6 39.17 27.60 8.82
N VAL A 7 39.20 27.71 10.14
CA VAL A 7 39.06 26.57 11.06
C VAL A 7 37.92 26.84 12.03
N ARG A 8 37.08 25.84 12.28
CA ARG A 8 35.96 25.86 13.24
C ARG A 8 36.26 24.96 14.43
N VAL A 9 36.00 25.41 15.65
CA VAL A 9 36.08 24.57 16.85
C VAL A 9 34.90 23.60 16.89
N ILE A 10 35.18 22.29 16.99
CA ILE A 10 34.18 21.20 17.02
C ILE A 10 34.27 20.35 18.29
N GLY A 11 35.26 20.58 19.16
CA GLY A 11 35.42 19.88 20.43
C GLY A 11 36.02 20.79 21.52
N PRO A 12 35.77 20.49 22.80
CA PRO A 12 36.16 21.34 23.92
C PRO A 12 37.68 21.31 24.18
N GLY A 13 38.14 22.20 25.06
CA GLY A 13 39.54 22.22 25.49
C GLY A 13 40.51 22.83 24.48
N ILE A 14 40.01 23.77 23.68
CA ILE A 14 40.84 24.71 22.90
C ILE A 14 40.93 26.01 23.69
N TYR A 15 42.14 26.46 24.00
CA TYR A 15 42.36 27.66 24.81
C TYR A 15 43.19 28.68 24.03
N GLY A 16 42.67 29.90 23.94
CA GLY A 16 43.34 31.10 23.49
C GLY A 16 43.88 31.93 24.66
N VAL A 17 44.17 33.20 24.38
CA VAL A 17 44.65 34.15 25.39
C VAL A 17 43.47 34.55 26.29
N ALA A 18 43.62 34.36 27.59
CA ALA A 18 42.61 34.81 28.56
C ALA A 18 42.48 36.34 28.50
N THR A 19 41.25 36.82 28.49
CA THR A 19 40.92 38.25 28.53
C THR A 19 40.05 38.54 29.76
N ALA A 20 39.81 39.82 30.06
CA ALA A 20 38.87 40.19 31.13
C ALA A 20 37.44 39.65 30.88
N GLU A 21 37.08 39.46 29.61
CA GLU A 21 35.77 38.96 29.17
C GLU A 21 35.75 37.43 29.03
N ASN A 22 36.92 36.81 28.84
CA ASN A 22 37.10 35.35 28.79
C ASN A 22 38.28 34.94 29.69
N PRO A 23 38.09 34.87 31.02
CA PRO A 23 39.16 34.62 31.97
C PRO A 23 39.74 33.20 31.90
N THR A 24 38.99 32.24 31.34
CA THR A 24 39.49 30.87 31.12
C THR A 24 40.33 30.78 29.84
N GLY A 25 40.11 31.69 28.90
CA GLY A 25 40.68 31.64 27.56
C GLY A 25 40.08 30.52 26.70
N GLU A 26 39.07 29.78 27.17
CA GLU A 26 38.49 28.69 26.38
C GLU A 26 37.78 29.27 25.15
N VAL A 27 38.06 28.70 23.98
CA VAL A 27 37.44 29.08 22.72
C VAL A 27 36.14 28.29 22.56
N PRO A 28 34.97 28.96 22.44
CA PRO A 28 33.69 28.27 22.34
C PRO A 28 33.59 27.36 21.12
N LEU A 29 32.80 26.28 21.25
CA LEU A 29 32.40 25.44 20.11
C LEU A 29 31.73 26.28 19.02
N GLY A 30 31.97 25.94 17.76
CA GLY A 30 31.44 26.66 16.61
C GLY A 30 32.22 27.93 16.24
N THR A 31 33.13 28.43 17.08
CA THR A 31 33.96 29.60 16.76
C THR A 31 34.81 29.33 15.53
N GLU A 32 34.81 30.26 14.58
CA GLU A 32 35.63 30.22 13.38
C GLU A 32 36.74 31.26 13.44
N PHE A 33 37.95 30.87 13.04
CA PHE A 33 39.06 31.82 12.89
C PHE A 33 40.03 31.37 11.79
N SER A 34 40.70 32.36 11.20
CA SER A 34 41.75 32.13 10.21
C SER A 34 43.03 31.69 10.90
N MET A 35 43.65 30.65 10.35
CA MET A 35 44.91 30.13 10.86
C MET A 35 45.93 30.04 9.73
N SER A 36 47.11 30.62 9.99
CA SER A 36 48.28 30.46 9.13
C SER A 36 49.08 29.24 9.60
N GLY A 37 49.17 28.21 8.77
CA GLY A 37 49.96 27.01 9.05
C GLY A 37 49.12 25.75 9.29
N ASP A 38 49.73 24.75 9.91
CA ASP A 38 49.10 23.47 10.21
C ASP A 38 48.37 23.48 11.55
N ILE A 39 47.34 22.64 11.66
CA ILE A 39 46.57 22.48 12.89
C ILE A 39 47.51 21.92 13.97
N PRO A 40 47.66 22.60 15.13
CA PRO A 40 48.44 22.07 16.24
C PRO A 40 47.98 20.66 16.60
N VAL A 41 48.91 19.75 16.91
CA VAL A 41 48.59 18.34 17.18
C VAL A 41 47.53 18.18 18.27
N GLY A 42 47.60 18.98 19.34
CA GLY A 42 46.62 18.95 20.43
C GLY A 42 45.20 19.42 20.05
N TRP A 43 45.03 19.98 18.85
CA TRP A 43 43.75 20.46 18.33
C TRP A 43 43.15 19.49 17.31
N GLN A 44 43.92 18.48 16.88
CA GLN A 44 43.41 17.45 15.97
C GLN A 44 42.22 16.71 16.62
N GLY A 45 41.14 16.56 15.85
CA GLY A 45 39.87 16.02 16.35
C GLY A 45 39.01 16.99 17.17
N ARG A 46 39.50 18.22 17.44
CA ARG A 46 38.77 19.27 18.15
C ARG A 46 38.48 20.48 17.28
N VAL A 47 39.06 20.54 16.08
CA VAL A 47 38.81 21.58 15.09
C VAL A 47 38.62 20.96 13.70
N ALA A 48 37.80 21.59 12.87
CA ALA A 48 37.55 21.20 11.48
C ALA A 48 37.91 22.34 10.53
N ILE A 49 38.45 22.01 9.35
CA ILE A 49 38.68 23.01 8.29
C ILE A 49 37.33 23.33 7.63
N VAL A 50 36.95 24.60 7.64
CA VAL A 50 35.69 25.04 7.05
C VAL A 50 35.78 24.93 5.52
N GLY A 51 34.80 24.24 4.92
CA GLY A 51 34.75 23.98 3.48
C GLY A 51 35.55 22.75 3.03
N ALA A 52 36.17 21.99 3.94
CA ALA A 52 36.65 20.66 3.63
C ALA A 52 35.49 19.66 3.57
N GLU A 53 35.60 18.65 2.72
CA GLU A 53 34.62 17.56 2.64
C GLU A 53 34.62 16.79 3.98
N PRO A 54 33.44 16.57 4.59
CA PRO A 54 33.36 15.90 5.88
C PRO A 54 33.87 14.46 5.78
N ALA A 55 34.58 14.00 6.81
CA ALA A 55 35.00 12.61 6.90
C ALA A 55 33.77 11.69 7.03
N GLU A 56 33.90 10.46 6.53
CA GLU A 56 32.87 9.43 6.67
C GLU A 56 32.56 9.21 8.16
N GLY A 57 31.28 9.29 8.53
CA GLY A 57 30.83 9.18 9.93
C GLY A 57 30.93 10.47 10.75
N ALA A 58 31.22 11.63 10.14
CA ALA A 58 31.18 12.91 10.84
C ALA A 58 29.74 13.24 11.29
N GLU A 59 29.55 13.45 12.59
CA GLU A 59 28.29 13.92 13.15
C GLU A 59 28.11 15.43 12.91
N LEU A 60 26.87 15.83 12.62
CA LEU A 60 26.50 17.23 12.50
C LEU A 60 26.48 17.87 13.90
N ILE A 61 27.53 18.59 14.25
CA ILE A 61 27.55 19.38 15.49
C ILE A 61 26.83 20.70 15.21
N VAL A 62 25.63 20.84 15.78
CA VAL A 62 24.85 22.08 15.76
C VAL A 62 25.22 22.87 17.01
N ASN A 63 25.60 24.14 16.84
CA ASN A 63 25.73 25.06 17.97
C ASN A 63 24.33 25.52 18.38
N ASP A 64 23.78 24.95 19.45
CA ASP A 64 22.45 25.31 19.95
C ASP A 64 22.40 26.77 20.44
N ASP A 65 23.55 27.36 20.78
CA ASP A 65 23.73 28.77 21.17
C ASP A 65 24.04 29.69 19.97
N ASP A 66 23.97 29.21 18.72
CA ASP A 66 24.06 30.06 17.53
C ASP A 66 22.82 30.96 17.46
N ASP A 67 22.96 32.16 18.00
CA ASP A 67 21.93 33.19 18.05
C ASP A 67 21.95 34.10 16.81
N SER A 68 22.67 33.70 15.75
CA SER A 68 22.58 34.36 14.46
C SER A 68 21.18 34.23 13.86
N ASP A 69 20.80 35.20 13.04
CA ASP A 69 19.51 35.20 12.33
C ASP A 69 19.31 33.91 11.52
N VAL A 70 20.39 33.34 10.97
CA VAL A 70 20.38 32.09 10.20
C VAL A 70 20.15 30.87 11.10
N GLY A 71 20.82 30.80 12.25
CA GLY A 71 20.62 29.73 13.24
C GLY A 71 19.19 29.71 13.78
N ARG A 72 18.64 30.90 14.10
CA ARG A 72 17.26 31.08 14.56
C ARG A 72 16.25 30.68 13.49
N ALA A 73 16.43 31.12 12.24
CA ALA A 73 15.55 30.77 11.13
C ALA A 73 15.54 29.25 10.86
N ARG A 74 16.70 28.59 10.96
CA ARG A 74 16.80 27.12 10.82
C ARG A 74 16.05 26.38 11.91
N ARG A 75 16.19 26.78 13.18
CA ARG A 75 15.45 26.18 14.31
C ARG A 75 13.94 26.32 14.13
N GLU A 76 13.47 27.48 13.68
CA GLU A 76 12.04 27.70 13.40
C GLU A 76 11.51 26.79 12.29
N VAL A 77 12.28 26.60 11.21
CA VAL A 77 11.91 25.69 10.11
C VAL A 77 11.87 24.24 10.58
N ILE A 78 12.86 23.80 11.36
CA ILE A 78 12.90 22.44 11.91
C ILE A 78 11.72 22.21 12.86
N ALA A 79 11.39 23.17 13.72
CA ALA A 79 10.26 23.07 14.63
C ALA A 79 8.92 22.95 13.87
N LYS A 80 8.71 23.77 12.83
CA LYS A 80 7.51 23.68 11.98
C LYS A 80 7.45 22.36 11.20
N ALA A 81 8.58 21.88 10.71
CA ALA A 81 8.64 20.58 10.03
C ALA A 81 8.29 19.44 10.99
N GLN A 82 8.77 19.49 12.23
CA GLN A 82 8.47 18.50 13.25
C GLN A 82 6.98 18.51 13.64
N GLU A 83 6.40 19.70 13.85
CA GLU A 83 4.97 19.86 14.11
C GLU A 83 4.12 19.28 12.97
N HIS A 84 4.49 19.54 11.71
CA HIS A 84 3.81 18.96 10.56
C HIS A 84 3.94 17.44 10.50
N ILE A 85 5.14 16.89 10.75
CA ILE A 85 5.35 15.43 10.80
C ILE A 85 4.47 14.79 11.87
N ASP A 86 4.37 15.40 13.06
CA ASP A 86 3.58 14.86 14.15
C ASP A 86 2.07 14.98 13.87
N GLY A 87 1.64 16.04 13.18
CA GLY A 87 0.29 16.15 12.61
C GLY A 87 -0.02 15.02 11.63
N LEU A 88 0.86 14.78 10.65
CA LEU A 88 0.70 13.69 9.68
C LEU A 88 0.63 12.31 10.34
N LYS A 89 1.43 12.07 11.40
CA LYS A 89 1.36 10.82 12.17
C LYS A 89 0.01 10.66 12.88
N ALA A 90 -0.53 11.73 13.46
CA ALA A 90 -1.83 11.70 14.13
C ALA A 90 -2.97 11.44 13.15
N ASP A 91 -2.93 12.08 11.98
CA ASP A 91 -3.90 11.87 10.90
C ASP A 91 -3.83 10.43 10.37
N HIS A 92 -2.62 9.91 10.13
CA HIS A 92 -2.43 8.52 9.71
C HIS A 92 -2.93 7.53 10.76
N ALA A 93 -2.65 7.76 12.05
CA ALA A 93 -3.15 6.89 13.11
C ALA A 93 -4.68 6.86 13.13
N THR A 94 -5.32 8.02 12.98
CA THR A 94 -6.78 8.15 12.89
C THR A 94 -7.34 7.41 11.67
N ALA A 95 -6.70 7.57 10.51
CA ALA A 95 -7.09 6.88 9.28
C ALA A 95 -6.98 5.35 9.41
N ILE A 96 -5.91 4.86 10.05
CA ILE A 96 -5.72 3.42 10.31
C ILE A 96 -6.84 2.90 11.20
N THR A 97 -7.14 3.57 12.32
CA THR A 97 -8.23 3.15 13.22
C THR A 97 -9.58 3.10 12.49
N ALA A 98 -9.88 4.10 11.65
CA ALA A 98 -11.12 4.12 10.88
C ALA A 98 -11.19 2.99 9.83
N LEU A 99 -10.08 2.68 9.16
CA LEU A 99 -10.00 1.58 8.20
C LEU A 99 -10.15 0.23 8.88
N THR A 100 -9.53 0.03 10.04
CA THR A 100 -9.68 -1.21 10.82
C THR A 100 -11.14 -1.43 11.24
N ALA A 101 -11.80 -0.40 11.80
CA ALA A 101 -13.21 -0.51 12.18
C ALA A 101 -14.13 -0.79 10.97
N ARG A 102 -13.82 -0.21 9.81
CA ARG A 102 -14.55 -0.50 8.56
C ARG A 102 -14.34 -1.93 8.09
N ALA A 103 -13.13 -2.47 8.21
CA ALA A 103 -12.82 -3.85 7.86
C ALA A 103 -13.61 -4.83 8.75
N GLU A 104 -13.60 -4.63 10.06
CA GLU A 104 -14.36 -5.45 11.02
C GLU A 104 -15.88 -5.43 10.73
N THR A 105 -16.41 -4.26 10.37
CA THR A 105 -17.82 -4.11 9.97
C THR A 105 -18.11 -4.88 8.68
N ALA A 106 -17.22 -4.82 7.69
CA ALA A 106 -17.37 -5.52 6.43
C ALA A 106 -17.27 -7.04 6.60
N GLU A 107 -16.37 -7.53 7.45
CA GLU A 107 -16.25 -8.96 7.79
C GLU A 107 -17.52 -9.49 8.46
N THR A 108 -18.08 -8.73 9.40
CA THR A 108 -19.37 -9.07 10.05
C THR A 108 -20.50 -9.14 9.03
N ALA A 109 -20.59 -8.13 8.15
CA ALA A 109 -21.63 -8.12 7.10
C ALA A 109 -21.50 -9.30 6.14
N LEU A 110 -20.27 -9.71 5.79
CA LEU A 110 -20.01 -10.87 4.95
C LEU A 110 -20.41 -12.18 5.65
N ALA A 111 -20.13 -12.33 6.93
CA ALA A 111 -20.56 -13.47 7.73
C ALA A 111 -22.10 -13.59 7.73
N THR A 112 -22.82 -12.50 8.01
CA THR A 112 -24.29 -12.48 7.96
C THR A 112 -24.83 -12.81 6.57
N ALA A 113 -24.23 -12.28 5.51
CA ALA A 113 -24.64 -12.58 4.15
C ALA A 113 -24.49 -14.08 3.81
N ASN A 114 -23.40 -14.71 4.27
CA ASN A 114 -23.19 -16.14 4.09
C ASN A 114 -24.23 -16.98 4.85
N GLU A 115 -24.56 -16.61 6.09
CA GLU A 115 -25.65 -17.27 6.85
C GLU A 115 -26.99 -17.15 6.12
N HIS A 116 -27.30 -15.98 5.54
CA HIS A 116 -28.50 -15.81 4.72
C HIS A 116 -28.49 -16.70 3.47
N ILE A 117 -27.36 -16.80 2.77
CA ILE A 117 -27.21 -17.67 1.60
C ILE A 117 -27.46 -19.13 1.99
N ASP A 118 -26.89 -19.59 3.10
CA ASP A 118 -27.07 -20.96 3.56
C ASP A 118 -28.51 -21.24 3.99
N GLY A 119 -29.17 -20.26 4.63
CA GLY A 119 -30.61 -20.30 4.91
C GLY A 119 -31.45 -20.40 3.63
N LEU A 120 -31.15 -19.60 2.62
CA LEU A 120 -31.84 -19.64 1.32
C LEU A 120 -31.61 -20.98 0.60
N LYS A 121 -30.39 -21.52 0.63
CA LYS A 121 -30.10 -22.85 0.08
C LYS A 121 -30.95 -23.92 0.75
N ALA A 122 -31.06 -23.89 2.08
CA ALA A 122 -31.90 -24.83 2.82
C ALA A 122 -33.38 -24.69 2.43
N GLN A 123 -33.88 -23.46 2.28
CA GLN A 123 -35.25 -23.22 1.80
C GLN A 123 -35.48 -23.74 0.38
N ILE A 124 -34.51 -23.54 -0.53
CA ILE A 124 -34.57 -24.07 -1.91
C ILE A 124 -34.64 -25.60 -1.87
N VAL A 125 -33.77 -26.25 -1.10
CA VAL A 125 -33.80 -27.72 -0.95
C VAL A 125 -35.16 -28.19 -0.45
N GLU A 126 -35.74 -27.51 0.54
CA GLU A 126 -37.06 -27.86 1.06
C GLU A 126 -38.17 -27.65 0.02
N LEU A 127 -38.13 -26.56 -0.74
CA LEU A 127 -39.08 -26.29 -1.83
C LEU A 127 -38.98 -27.29 -2.99
N LEU A 128 -37.81 -27.92 -3.16
CA LEU A 128 -37.55 -28.92 -4.18
C LEU A 128 -37.83 -30.35 -3.71
N LYS A 129 -37.91 -30.61 -2.40
CA LYS A 129 -38.28 -31.93 -1.88
C LYS A 129 -39.70 -32.28 -2.34
N GLY A 130 -39.81 -33.34 -3.14
CA GLY A 130 -41.08 -33.83 -3.66
C GLY A 130 -41.52 -33.21 -4.99
N LYS A 131 -40.75 -32.28 -5.58
CA LYS A 131 -40.87 -31.98 -7.01
C LYS A 131 -40.10 -33.03 -7.78
N GLU A 132 -40.79 -34.05 -8.29
CA GLU A 132 -40.22 -34.87 -9.36
C GLU A 132 -39.80 -33.97 -10.53
N PRO A 133 -38.74 -34.31 -11.28
CA PRO A 133 -38.43 -33.61 -12.52
C PRO A 133 -39.69 -33.60 -13.37
N SER A 134 -40.05 -32.42 -13.87
CA SER A 134 -41.25 -32.25 -14.67
C SER A 134 -41.25 -33.28 -15.81
N THR A 135 -42.25 -34.16 -15.84
CA THR A 135 -42.43 -35.12 -16.94
C THR A 135 -42.95 -34.43 -18.20
N ASP A 136 -43.36 -33.16 -18.09
CA ASP A 136 -43.76 -32.37 -19.25
C ASP A 136 -42.57 -32.15 -20.18
N PRO A 137 -42.75 -32.35 -21.50
CA PRO A 137 -41.73 -32.00 -22.47
C PRO A 137 -41.50 -30.49 -22.49
N ALA A 138 -40.25 -30.08 -22.65
CA ALA A 138 -39.91 -28.68 -22.86
C ALA A 138 -40.47 -28.18 -24.20
N THR A 139 -40.96 -26.95 -24.22
CA THR A 139 -41.38 -26.28 -25.46
C THR A 139 -40.19 -25.87 -26.30
N ALA A 140 -40.40 -25.63 -27.60
CA ALA A 140 -39.33 -25.18 -28.48
C ALA A 140 -38.66 -23.86 -28.01
N ASP A 141 -39.45 -22.92 -27.47
CA ASP A 141 -38.93 -21.65 -26.97
C ASP A 141 -38.07 -21.82 -25.71
N GLU A 142 -38.46 -22.72 -24.80
CA GLU A 142 -37.69 -23.06 -23.60
C GLU A 142 -36.36 -23.74 -23.97
N ILE A 143 -36.39 -24.67 -24.94
CA ILE A 143 -35.20 -25.34 -25.44
C ILE A 143 -34.26 -24.34 -26.11
N LYS A 144 -34.78 -23.42 -26.93
CA LYS A 144 -33.98 -22.40 -27.60
C LYS A 144 -33.31 -21.47 -26.60
N ALA A 145 -34.07 -20.96 -25.62
CA ALA A 145 -33.54 -20.12 -24.56
C ALA A 145 -32.45 -20.85 -23.74
N ALA A 146 -32.64 -22.14 -23.45
CA ALA A 146 -31.64 -22.94 -22.75
C ALA A 146 -30.36 -23.16 -23.56
N VAL A 147 -30.49 -23.37 -24.87
CA VAL A 147 -29.33 -23.48 -25.79
C VAL A 147 -28.55 -22.16 -25.84
N ASP A 148 -29.22 -21.01 -25.83
CA ASP A 148 -28.58 -19.68 -25.84
C ASP A 148 -27.81 -19.38 -24.53
N LEU A 149 -28.14 -20.06 -23.42
CA LEU A 149 -27.45 -19.94 -22.14
C LEU A 149 -26.22 -20.85 -22.02
N LEU A 150 -25.95 -21.71 -23.01
CA LEU A 150 -24.81 -22.61 -22.95
C LEU A 150 -23.49 -21.86 -23.10
N ASP A 151 -22.66 -21.92 -22.05
CA ASP A 151 -21.28 -21.47 -22.11
C ASP A 151 -20.46 -22.21 -23.18
N ALA A 152 -19.96 -21.48 -24.18
CA ALA A 152 -19.10 -21.98 -25.24
C ALA A 152 -17.76 -22.53 -24.73
N LYS A 153 -17.28 -22.09 -23.56
CA LYS A 153 -16.01 -22.52 -22.95
C LYS A 153 -16.16 -23.75 -22.09
N ASN A 154 -17.34 -24.00 -21.52
CA ASN A 154 -17.60 -25.19 -20.74
C ASN A 154 -17.76 -26.43 -21.64
N GLY A 155 -16.78 -27.34 -21.59
CA GLY A 155 -16.81 -28.58 -22.37
C GLY A 155 -17.98 -29.52 -22.03
N GLU A 156 -18.60 -29.38 -20.86
CA GLU A 156 -19.74 -30.21 -20.43
C GLU A 156 -21.05 -29.78 -21.12
N HIS A 157 -21.14 -28.51 -21.54
CA HIS A 157 -22.33 -27.98 -22.22
C HIS A 157 -22.46 -28.47 -23.67
N TRP A 158 -21.39 -29.04 -24.23
CA TRP A 158 -21.33 -29.44 -25.63
C TRP A 158 -20.81 -30.87 -25.76
N THR A 159 -21.40 -31.62 -26.68
CA THR A 159 -20.89 -32.94 -27.06
C THR A 159 -19.56 -32.82 -27.81
N LYS A 160 -18.83 -33.93 -27.96
CA LYS A 160 -17.61 -33.99 -28.78
C LYS A 160 -17.82 -33.58 -30.25
N ALA A 161 -19.06 -33.66 -30.74
CA ALA A 161 -19.45 -33.21 -32.08
C ALA A 161 -19.77 -31.70 -32.14
N GLY A 162 -19.65 -30.96 -31.04
CA GLY A 162 -19.97 -29.54 -30.97
C GLY A 162 -21.47 -29.23 -30.92
N LEU A 163 -22.31 -30.21 -30.55
CA LEU A 163 -23.76 -30.00 -30.39
C LEU A 163 -24.13 -29.77 -28.92
N PRO A 164 -25.22 -29.05 -28.61
CA PRO A 164 -25.72 -28.91 -27.24
C PRO A 164 -25.84 -30.27 -26.53
N ALA A 165 -25.40 -30.36 -25.27
CA ALA A 165 -25.58 -31.55 -24.45
C ALA A 165 -27.05 -31.66 -23.97
N VAL A 166 -27.73 -32.78 -24.26
CA VAL A 166 -29.16 -32.95 -23.94
C VAL A 166 -29.42 -32.85 -22.44
N GLU A 167 -28.54 -33.46 -21.62
CA GLU A 167 -28.65 -33.46 -20.16
C GLU A 167 -28.56 -32.04 -19.59
N VAL A 168 -27.65 -31.22 -20.11
CA VAL A 168 -27.49 -29.82 -19.68
C VAL A 168 -28.69 -28.97 -20.09
N VAL A 169 -29.22 -29.16 -21.31
CA VAL A 169 -30.43 -28.45 -21.76
C VAL A 169 -31.65 -28.90 -20.94
N ALA A 170 -31.76 -30.19 -20.60
CA ALA A 170 -32.80 -30.71 -19.71
C ALA A 170 -32.68 -30.14 -18.28
N GLU A 171 -31.46 -29.98 -17.77
CA GLU A 171 -31.19 -29.38 -16.46
C GLU A 171 -31.57 -27.90 -16.43
N ILE A 172 -31.19 -27.12 -17.45
CA ILE A 172 -31.53 -25.69 -17.55
C ILE A 172 -33.05 -25.48 -17.66
N THR A 173 -33.74 -26.35 -18.41
CA THR A 173 -35.20 -26.26 -18.58
C THR A 173 -35.98 -26.88 -17.42
N GLY A 174 -35.37 -27.78 -16.63
CA GLY A 174 -36.04 -28.55 -15.58
C GLY A 174 -37.12 -29.51 -16.11
N LYS A 175 -37.07 -29.87 -17.39
CA LYS A 175 -38.11 -30.59 -18.14
C LYS A 175 -37.51 -31.71 -19.00
N VAL A 176 -38.37 -32.57 -19.55
CA VAL A 176 -37.94 -33.61 -20.49
C VAL A 176 -37.52 -32.96 -21.82
N VAL A 177 -36.26 -33.20 -22.22
CA VAL A 177 -35.69 -32.75 -23.49
C VAL A 177 -35.10 -33.95 -24.22
N THR A 178 -35.39 -34.07 -25.52
CA THR A 178 -34.75 -35.06 -26.39
C THR A 178 -33.83 -34.39 -27.40
N ARG A 179 -32.94 -35.17 -28.01
CA ARG A 179 -32.06 -34.68 -29.09
C ARG A 179 -32.88 -34.12 -30.25
N GLU A 180 -33.94 -34.82 -30.65
CA GLU A 180 -34.82 -34.42 -31.75
C GLU A 180 -35.52 -33.09 -31.45
N ALA A 181 -35.90 -32.85 -30.20
CA ALA A 181 -36.50 -31.59 -29.79
C ALA A 181 -35.52 -30.42 -29.86
N ILE A 182 -34.25 -30.65 -29.51
CA ILE A 182 -33.16 -29.65 -29.68
C ILE A 182 -32.93 -29.36 -31.16
N GLU A 183 -32.85 -30.39 -32.00
CA GLU A 183 -32.64 -30.23 -33.44
C GLU A 183 -33.81 -29.49 -34.11
N ALA A 184 -35.04 -29.73 -33.66
CA ALA A 184 -36.22 -29.02 -34.17
C ALA A 184 -36.26 -27.55 -33.70
N ALA A 185 -35.93 -27.28 -32.44
CA ALA A 185 -36.01 -25.94 -31.85
C ALA A 185 -34.82 -25.04 -32.20
N ALA A 186 -33.64 -25.62 -32.38
CA ALA A 186 -32.38 -24.93 -32.65
C ALA A 186 -31.54 -25.71 -33.68
N PRO A 187 -31.99 -25.80 -34.95
CA PRO A 187 -31.34 -26.62 -35.99
C PRO A 187 -29.91 -26.19 -36.30
N ASP A 188 -29.61 -24.90 -36.10
CA ASP A 188 -28.28 -24.33 -36.35
C ASP A 188 -27.38 -24.29 -35.12
N ALA A 189 -27.83 -24.85 -33.98
CA ALA A 189 -27.09 -24.82 -32.73
C ALA A 189 -25.79 -25.63 -32.84
N LYS A 190 -24.68 -24.91 -32.85
CA LYS A 190 -23.33 -25.46 -32.80
C LYS A 190 -22.50 -24.68 -31.79
N ARG A 191 -21.54 -25.36 -31.19
CA ARG A 191 -20.57 -24.75 -30.29
C ARG A 191 -19.91 -23.59 -31.04
N PRO A 192 -20.01 -22.35 -30.55
CA PRO A 192 -19.31 -21.23 -31.15
C PRO A 192 -17.82 -21.55 -31.19
N THR A 193 -17.23 -21.46 -32.37
CA THR A 193 -15.77 -21.44 -32.51
C THR A 193 -15.29 -20.06 -32.04
N GLU A 194 -14.40 -20.04 -31.05
CA GLU A 194 -13.70 -18.80 -30.66
C GLU A 194 -12.99 -18.13 -31.84
#